data_AF-A0A5D2GQR3-F1
#
_entry.id   AF-A0A5D2GQR3-F1
#
_cell.length_a   1.000
_cell.length_b   1.000
_cell.length_c   1.000
_cell.angle_alpha   90.00
_cell.angle_beta   90.00
_cell.angle_gamma   90.00
#
_symmetry.space_group_name_H-M   'P 1'
#
loop_
_entity.id
_entity.type
_entity.pdbx_description
1 polymer ?
#
loop_
_entity_poly.entity_id
_entity_poly.type
_entity_poly.pdbx_seq_one_letter_code
_entity_poly.pdbx_strand_id
1 'polypeptide(L)'
;MIAEGLFDHMDIREDYPPTLFVHMPKDLRRQQKITEFIEVLRNKGVDVAEIECMELPLSPTFLSDRIPSLDQTISATLFNLFREKGFVNENGYMKRDGRATHWKDALQDSKPNLLEKDLVHPIEEELNLAFAYHEMTSLQSEEIFKWFESHMA
;
A
#
# COMPACT_ATOMS: atom_id res chain seq x y z
N MET A 1 6.09 12.06 1.22
CA MET A 1 5.53 11.14 0.21
C MET A 1 5.02 11.97 -0.95
N ILE A 2 5.56 11.76 -2.14
CA ILE A 2 5.25 12.55 -3.34
C ILE A 2 3.93 12.05 -3.94
N ALA A 3 2.93 12.93 -3.95
CA ALA A 3 1.60 12.70 -4.49
C ALA A 3 1.42 13.54 -5.75
N GLU A 4 2.35 13.46 -6.69
CA GLU A 4 2.41 14.36 -7.86
C GLU A 4 1.62 13.82 -9.05
N GLY A 5 0.38 13.40 -8.82
CA GLY A 5 -0.57 13.24 -9.92
C GLY A 5 -1.01 14.62 -10.39
N LEU A 6 -0.36 15.19 -11.40
CA LEU A 6 -0.76 16.46 -12.04
C LEU A 6 -1.98 16.27 -12.96
N PHE A 7 -3.00 15.56 -12.48
CA PHE A 7 -4.24 15.30 -13.20
C PHE A 7 -4.81 16.59 -13.80
N ASP A 8 -4.93 17.64 -12.98
CA ASP A 8 -5.56 18.91 -13.36
C ASP A 8 -4.75 19.74 -14.39
N HIS A 9 -3.56 19.27 -14.82
CA HIS A 9 -2.66 19.95 -15.74
C HIS A 9 -2.17 19.08 -16.92
N MET A 10 -2.75 17.90 -17.13
CA MET A 10 -2.37 17.03 -18.26
C MET A 10 -2.93 17.57 -19.59
N ASP A 11 -2.06 17.83 -20.56
CA ASP A 11 -2.43 18.09 -21.96
C ASP A 11 -2.53 16.76 -22.72
N ILE A 12 -3.73 16.16 -22.71
CA ILE A 12 -4.00 14.86 -23.36
C ILE A 12 -4.27 15.09 -24.85
N ARG A 13 -3.24 14.88 -25.66
CA ARG A 13 -3.25 14.94 -27.12
C ARG A 13 -3.59 13.58 -27.76
N GLU A 14 -3.83 13.56 -29.07
CA GLU A 14 -4.11 12.31 -29.81
C GLU A 14 -2.90 11.36 -29.82
N ASP A 15 -1.69 11.88 -29.65
CA ASP A 15 -0.43 11.13 -29.57
C ASP A 15 0.03 10.86 -28.12
N TYR A 16 -0.87 11.01 -27.15
CA TYR A 16 -0.55 10.78 -25.74
C TYR A 16 -0.19 9.29 -25.50
N PRO A 17 0.88 9.00 -24.75
CA PRO A 17 1.36 7.63 -24.60
C PRO A 17 0.36 6.74 -23.85
N PRO A 18 0.37 5.42 -24.11
CA PRO A 18 -0.35 4.45 -23.29
C PRO A 18 -0.05 4.66 -21.81
N THR A 19 -1.10 4.66 -20.98
CA THR A 19 -0.99 5.06 -19.56
C THR A 19 -1.42 3.92 -18.65
N LEU A 20 -0.60 3.60 -17.66
CA LEU A 20 -0.92 2.63 -16.62
C LEU A 20 -1.03 3.36 -15.29
N PHE A 21 -2.21 3.30 -14.66
CA PHE A 21 -2.38 3.75 -13.29
C PHE A 21 -2.09 2.60 -12.32
N VAL A 22 -1.19 2.83 -11.37
CA VAL A 22 -0.90 1.90 -10.28
C VAL A 22 -1.21 2.62 -8.98
N HIS A 23 -2.21 2.16 -8.24
CA HIS A 23 -2.64 2.85 -7.03
C HIS A 23 -3.22 1.90 -6.00
N MET A 24 -3.27 2.36 -4.76
CA MET A 24 -3.99 1.68 -3.71
C MET A 24 -5.43 2.23 -3.63
N PRO A 25 -6.46 1.38 -3.52
CA PRO A 25 -7.85 1.81 -3.64
C PRO A 25 -8.38 2.53 -2.39
N LYS A 26 -7.77 2.39 -1.21
CA LYS A 26 -8.29 3.06 -0.01
C LYS A 26 -7.97 4.55 0.06
N ASP A 27 -7.08 5.10 -0.77
CA ASP A 27 -7.15 6.52 -1.06
C ASP A 27 -8.26 6.79 -2.07
N LEU A 28 -9.46 6.97 -1.53
CA LEU A 28 -10.66 7.28 -2.27
C LEU A 28 -10.52 8.55 -3.12
N ARG A 29 -9.74 9.55 -2.67
CA ARG A 29 -9.54 10.78 -3.43
C ARG A 29 -8.70 10.52 -4.67
N ARG A 30 -7.65 9.69 -4.60
CA ARG A 30 -6.90 9.26 -5.79
C ARG A 30 -7.74 8.37 -6.67
N GLN A 31 -8.43 7.39 -6.08
CA GLN A 31 -9.24 6.44 -6.84
C GLN A 31 -10.25 7.19 -7.71
N GLN A 32 -10.98 8.16 -7.14
CA GLN A 32 -11.91 9.01 -7.90
C GLN A 32 -11.23 9.72 -9.07
N LYS A 33 -10.10 10.40 -8.84
CA LYS A 33 -9.35 11.08 -9.92
C LYS A 33 -8.87 10.11 -11.00
N ILE A 34 -8.42 8.91 -10.62
CA ILE A 34 -7.97 7.90 -11.57
C ILE A 34 -9.14 7.41 -12.43
N THR A 35 -10.29 7.10 -11.81
CA THR A 35 -11.51 6.71 -12.54
C THR A 35 -11.92 7.78 -13.55
N GLU A 36 -11.96 9.05 -13.14
CA GLU A 36 -12.26 10.18 -14.04
C GLU A 36 -11.27 10.26 -15.21
N PHE A 37 -9.97 10.12 -14.95
CA PHE A 37 -8.94 10.24 -16.00
C PHE A 37 -8.87 9.05 -16.95
N ILE A 38 -9.18 7.85 -16.48
CA ILE A 38 -9.31 6.67 -17.35
C ILE A 38 -10.39 6.92 -18.41
N GLU A 39 -11.53 7.51 -18.03
CA GLU A 39 -12.58 7.85 -18.99
C GLU A 39 -12.11 8.91 -20.00
N VAL A 40 -11.41 9.94 -19.54
CA VAL A 40 -10.86 10.99 -20.43
C VAL A 40 -9.87 10.39 -21.43
N LEU A 41 -8.93 9.54 -20.98
CA LEU A 41 -7.93 8.90 -21.84
C LEU A 41 -8.58 7.98 -22.88
N ARG A 42 -9.54 7.15 -22.47
CA ARG A 42 -10.30 6.28 -23.39
C ARG A 42 -11.06 7.08 -24.44
N ASN A 43 -11.71 8.17 -24.05
CA ASN A 43 -12.43 9.06 -24.99
C ASN A 43 -11.50 9.74 -26.01
N LYS A 44 -10.20 9.83 -25.71
CA LYS A 44 -9.17 10.35 -26.61
C LYS A 44 -8.50 9.26 -27.46
N GLY A 45 -8.90 8.00 -27.32
CA GLY A 45 -8.31 6.86 -28.03
C GLY A 45 -6.96 6.43 -27.46
N VAL A 46 -6.60 6.88 -26.25
CA VAL A 46 -5.37 6.47 -25.56
C VAL A 46 -5.61 5.13 -24.88
N ASP A 47 -4.68 4.18 -25.07
CA ASP A 47 -4.73 2.92 -24.34
C ASP A 47 -4.41 3.15 -22.85
N VAL A 48 -5.27 2.62 -21.98
CA VAL A 48 -5.19 2.89 -20.54
C VAL A 48 -5.69 1.71 -19.72
N ALA A 49 -4.90 1.36 -18.71
CA ALA A 49 -5.20 0.32 -17.74
C ALA A 49 -4.98 0.81 -16.31
N GLU A 50 -5.53 0.06 -15.37
CA GLU A 50 -5.36 0.28 -13.93
C GLU A 50 -4.93 -1.02 -13.24
N ILE A 51 -4.09 -0.87 -12.21
CA ILE A 51 -3.68 -1.91 -11.28
C ILE A 51 -3.99 -1.41 -9.87
N GLU A 52 -4.90 -2.11 -9.21
CA GLU A 52 -5.25 -1.84 -7.81
C GLU A 52 -4.36 -2.65 -6.87
N CYS A 53 -3.53 -1.95 -6.10
CA CYS A 53 -2.72 -2.50 -5.04
C CYS A 53 -3.58 -2.73 -3.79
N MET A 54 -4.18 -3.91 -3.68
CA MET A 54 -5.09 -4.28 -2.60
C MET A 54 -4.41 -4.42 -1.24
N GLU A 55 -5.22 -4.32 -0.18
CA GLU A 55 -4.78 -4.58 1.20
C GLU A 55 -4.29 -6.03 1.40
N LEU A 56 -3.40 -6.20 2.38
CA LEU A 56 -2.80 -7.49 2.71
C LEU A 56 -3.25 -7.93 4.11
N PRO A 57 -3.63 -9.19 4.30
CA PRO A 57 -3.89 -9.71 5.63
C PRO A 57 -2.57 -9.88 6.38
N LEU A 58 -2.52 -9.40 7.61
CA LEU A 58 -1.41 -9.70 8.50
C LEU A 58 -1.51 -11.16 8.97
N SER A 59 -0.35 -11.78 9.11
CA SER A 59 -0.14 -13.08 9.71
C SER A 59 0.89 -12.96 10.83
N PRO A 60 1.09 -13.99 11.67
CA PRO A 60 2.16 -13.99 12.67
C PRO A 60 3.57 -13.80 12.08
N THR A 61 3.79 -14.14 10.82
CA THR A 61 5.10 -14.02 10.15
C THR A 61 5.20 -12.81 9.24
N PHE A 62 4.10 -12.10 8.98
CA PHE A 62 4.03 -11.03 7.99
C PHE A 62 5.16 -10.01 8.10
N LEU A 63 5.46 -9.54 9.32
CA LEU A 63 6.51 -8.54 9.50
C LEU A 63 7.91 -9.16 9.39
N SER A 64 8.16 -10.36 9.92
CA SER A 64 9.47 -11.02 9.81
C SER A 64 9.80 -11.47 8.38
N ASP A 65 8.79 -11.81 7.58
CA ASP A 65 8.96 -12.17 6.17
C ASP A 65 9.36 -10.96 5.32
N ARG A 66 9.13 -9.74 5.84
CA ARG A 66 9.23 -8.47 5.12
C ARG A 66 10.31 -7.54 5.65
N ILE A 67 10.69 -7.70 6.90
CA ILE A 67 11.73 -6.91 7.59
C ILE A 67 12.84 -7.89 7.98
N PRO A 68 13.95 -7.95 7.21
CA PRO A 68 14.98 -8.96 7.42
C PRO A 68 15.62 -9.00 8.82
N SER A 69 15.61 -7.88 9.54
CA SER A 69 16.14 -7.75 10.90
C SER A 69 15.13 -8.06 12.01
N LEU A 70 13.87 -8.36 11.68
CA LEU A 70 12.82 -8.61 12.67
C LEU A 70 12.66 -10.10 12.97
N ASP A 71 12.83 -10.46 14.24
CA ASP A 71 12.63 -11.83 14.71
C ASP A 71 11.17 -12.31 14.56
N GLN A 72 10.98 -13.58 14.17
CA GLN A 72 9.67 -14.19 13.97
C GLN A 72 8.82 -14.22 15.25
N THR A 73 9.45 -14.38 16.43
CA THR A 73 8.77 -14.35 17.73
C THR A 73 8.25 -12.94 18.04
N ILE A 74 9.03 -11.91 17.70
CA ILE A 74 8.62 -10.51 17.84
C ILE A 74 7.46 -10.22 16.88
N SER A 75 7.55 -10.65 15.62
CA SER A 75 6.46 -10.52 14.63
C SER A 75 5.16 -11.17 15.13
N ALA A 76 5.22 -12.41 15.61
CA ALA A 76 4.05 -13.12 16.15
C ALA A 76 3.48 -12.42 17.41
N THR A 77 4.36 -11.87 18.25
CA THR A 77 3.96 -11.12 19.44
C THR A 77 3.22 -9.84 19.07
N LEU A 78 3.71 -9.09 18.08
CA LEU A 78 3.06 -7.88 17.57
C LEU A 78 1.71 -8.22 16.93
N PHE A 79 1.64 -9.27 16.13
CA PHE A 79 0.38 -9.72 15.53
C PHE A 79 -0.70 -10.02 16.59
N ASN A 80 -0.33 -10.75 17.65
CA ASN A 80 -1.24 -11.03 18.76
C ASN A 80 -1.68 -9.75 19.48
N LEU A 81 -0.75 -8.83 19.74
CA LEU A 81 -1.09 -7.51 20.30
C LEU A 81 -2.09 -6.77 19.42
N PHE A 82 -1.89 -6.75 18.10
CA PHE A 82 -2.79 -6.08 17.16
C PHE A 82 -4.19 -6.70 17.15
N ARG A 83 -4.29 -8.03 17.29
CA ARG A 83 -5.55 -8.75 17.43
C ARG A 83 -6.25 -8.40 18.75
N GLU A 84 -5.54 -8.48 19.87
CA GLU A 84 -6.07 -8.19 21.20
C GLU A 84 -6.57 -6.74 21.33
N LYS A 85 -5.85 -5.79 20.73
CA LYS A 85 -6.23 -4.37 20.71
C LYS A 85 -7.24 -4.03 19.61
N GLY A 86 -7.58 -5.00 18.76
CA GLY A 86 -8.56 -4.85 17.69
C GLY A 86 -8.11 -3.96 16.53
N PHE A 87 -6.80 -3.74 16.34
CA PHE A 87 -6.24 -2.98 15.21
C PHE A 87 -6.39 -3.73 13.88
N VAL A 88 -6.36 -5.06 13.93
CA VAL A 88 -6.70 -5.94 12.80
C VAL A 88 -8.08 -6.57 12.99
N ASN A 89 -8.75 -6.91 11.89
CA ASN A 89 -10.03 -7.62 11.91
C ASN A 89 -9.84 -9.15 12.01
N GLU A 90 -10.96 -9.89 11.98
CA GLU A 90 -10.96 -11.36 12.10
C GLU A 90 -10.17 -12.07 11.00
N ASN A 91 -10.08 -11.46 9.82
CA ASN A 91 -9.38 -11.96 8.66
C ASN A 91 -7.92 -11.46 8.57
N GLY A 92 -7.44 -10.70 9.56
CA GLY A 92 -6.06 -10.20 9.63
C GLY A 92 -5.83 -8.84 8.96
N TYR A 93 -6.85 -8.21 8.38
CA TYR A 93 -6.68 -6.91 7.73
C TYR A 93 -6.66 -5.76 8.72
N MET A 94 -5.80 -4.77 8.44
CA MET A 94 -5.72 -3.52 9.19
C MET A 94 -7.04 -2.74 9.07
N LYS A 95 -7.60 -2.33 10.21
CA LYS A 95 -8.84 -1.51 10.22
C LYS A 95 -8.59 -0.03 9.95
N ARG A 96 -7.35 0.43 10.13
CA ARG A 96 -6.91 1.82 9.96
C ARG A 96 -5.49 1.84 9.40
N ASP A 97 -5.09 2.99 8.85
CA ASP A 97 -3.71 3.24 8.43
C ASP A 97 -2.74 2.92 9.58
N GLY A 98 -1.69 2.16 9.28
CA GLY A 98 -0.64 1.77 10.24
C GLY A 98 0.02 2.96 10.93
N ARG A 99 0.18 4.08 10.22
CA ARG A 99 0.74 5.34 10.73
C ARG A 99 -0.21 6.06 11.68
N ALA A 100 -1.51 5.95 11.43
CA ALA A 100 -2.55 6.53 12.27
C ALA A 100 -2.96 5.63 13.44
N THR A 101 -2.44 4.42 13.52
CA THR A 101 -2.78 3.43 14.55
C THR A 101 -1.85 3.60 15.77
N HIS A 102 -2.44 3.68 16.97
CA HIS A 102 -1.73 3.82 18.25
C HIS A 102 -1.10 2.52 18.75
N TRP A 103 -0.53 1.71 17.85
CA TRP A 103 0.05 0.42 18.21
C TRP A 103 1.34 0.56 19.01
N LYS A 104 2.09 1.65 18.80
CA LYS A 104 3.29 2.02 19.57
C LYS A 104 2.95 2.23 21.05
N ASP A 105 1.87 2.96 21.32
CA ASP A 105 1.38 3.21 22.68
C ASP A 105 0.95 1.88 23.33
N ALA A 106 0.16 1.08 22.61
CA ALA A 106 -0.27 -0.24 23.09
C ALA A 106 0.90 -1.21 23.36
N LEU A 107 1.97 -1.13 22.55
CA LEU A 107 3.18 -1.92 22.75
C LEU A 107 3.94 -1.45 23.99
N GLN A 108 4.09 -0.14 24.16
CA GLN A 108 4.75 0.46 25.31
C GLN A 108 4.05 0.09 26.63
N ASP A 109 2.71 0.08 26.64
CA ASP A 109 1.90 -0.27 27.82
C ASP A 109 1.98 -1.76 28.18
N SER A 110 2.08 -2.64 27.19
CA SER A 110 1.97 -4.09 27.40
C SER A 110 3.33 -4.78 27.52
N LYS A 111 4.31 -4.36 26.72
CA LYS A 111 5.62 -4.99 26.59
C LYS A 111 6.70 -3.93 26.34
N PRO A 112 6.99 -3.07 27.35
CA PRO A 112 8.06 -2.09 27.23
C PRO A 112 9.38 -2.82 26.97
N ASN A 113 10.16 -2.36 25.98
CA ASN A 113 11.43 -2.94 25.51
C ASN A 113 11.34 -4.16 24.57
N LEU A 114 10.16 -4.54 24.06
CA LEU A 114 10.08 -5.62 23.06
C LEU A 114 10.79 -5.27 21.75
N LEU A 115 10.74 -3.99 21.36
CA LEU A 115 11.09 -3.53 20.02
C LEU A 115 12.19 -2.47 20.07
N GLU A 116 13.22 -2.65 19.24
CA GLU A 116 14.26 -1.65 19.01
C GLU A 116 13.71 -0.44 18.24
N LYS A 117 14.23 0.76 18.53
CA LYS A 117 13.65 2.02 18.00
C LYS A 117 13.75 2.14 16.48
N ASP A 118 14.78 1.56 15.89
CA ASP A 118 15.03 1.55 14.44
C ASP A 118 14.05 0.66 13.67
N LEU A 119 13.47 -0.36 14.32
CA LEU A 119 12.44 -1.23 13.73
C LEU A 119 11.05 -0.60 13.68
N VAL A 120 10.82 0.48 14.44
CA VAL A 120 9.50 1.14 14.50
C VAL A 120 9.05 1.67 13.14
N HIS A 121 9.94 2.37 12.42
CA HIS A 121 9.60 2.95 11.12
C HIS A 121 9.37 1.86 10.05
N PRO A 122 10.26 0.86 9.86
CA PRO A 122 9.98 -0.26 8.94
C PRO A 122 8.65 -0.96 9.20
N ILE A 123 8.30 -1.21 10.47
CA ILE A 123 7.00 -1.80 10.82
C ILE A 123 5.86 -0.88 10.40
N GLU A 124 5.96 0.42 10.67
CA GLU A 124 4.92 1.38 10.32
C GLU A 124 4.67 1.46 8.81
N GLU A 125 5.73 1.42 7.99
CA GLU A 125 5.64 1.36 6.53
C GLU A 125 4.96 0.06 6.05
N GLU A 126 5.34 -1.09 6.62
CA GLU A 126 4.72 -2.37 6.29
C GLU A 126 3.24 -2.45 6.70
N LEU A 127 2.86 -1.82 7.81
CA LEU A 127 1.46 -1.70 8.24
C LEU A 127 0.65 -0.76 7.34
N ASN A 128 1.27 0.32 6.85
CA ASN A 128 0.66 1.22 5.88
C ASN A 128 0.45 0.54 4.53
N LEU A 129 1.47 -0.19 4.05
CA LEU A 129 1.38 -1.04 2.86
C LEU A 129 0.26 -2.08 3.00
N ALA A 130 0.20 -2.78 4.13
CA ALA A 130 -0.85 -3.76 4.39
C ALA A 130 -2.25 -3.14 4.42
N PHE A 131 -2.39 -1.89 4.88
CA PHE A 131 -3.66 -1.18 4.85
C PHE A 131 -4.07 -0.72 3.45
N ALA A 132 -3.13 -0.55 2.51
CA ALA A 132 -3.36 -0.09 1.15
C ALA A 132 -3.99 1.32 1.04
N TYR A 133 -3.41 2.31 1.72
CA TYR A 133 -3.81 3.71 1.56
C TYR A 133 -2.85 4.48 0.66
N HIS A 134 -1.56 4.54 1.00
CA HIS A 134 -0.51 5.12 0.15
C HIS A 134 0.86 4.53 0.44
N GLU A 135 1.43 3.74 -0.47
CA GLU A 135 2.84 3.35 -0.35
C GLU A 135 3.46 3.00 -1.71
N MET A 136 4.79 3.09 -1.79
CA MET A 136 5.54 2.45 -2.87
C MET A 136 5.47 0.93 -2.69
N THR A 137 5.10 0.21 -3.75
CA THR A 137 4.99 -1.25 -3.69
C THR A 137 5.62 -1.89 -4.92
N SER A 138 6.27 -3.03 -4.71
CA SER A 138 6.79 -3.89 -5.76
C SER A 138 5.90 -5.12 -6.01
N LEU A 139 4.77 -5.26 -5.30
CA LEU A 139 3.93 -6.46 -5.35
C LEU A 139 3.33 -6.71 -6.73
N GLN A 140 3.04 -5.64 -7.47
CA GLN A 140 2.46 -5.70 -8.80
C GLN A 140 3.50 -5.54 -9.92
N SER A 141 4.80 -5.68 -9.61
CA SER A 141 5.88 -5.51 -10.59
C SER A 141 5.70 -6.39 -11.83
N GLU A 142 5.26 -7.63 -11.66
CA GLU A 142 5.04 -8.55 -12.79
C GLU A 142 3.95 -8.07 -13.75
N GLU A 143 2.83 -7.56 -13.22
CA GLU A 143 1.73 -7.02 -14.02
C GLU A 143 2.15 -5.73 -14.73
N ILE A 144 2.88 -4.86 -14.02
CA ILE A 144 3.45 -3.62 -14.56
C ILE A 144 4.39 -3.92 -15.73
N PHE A 145 5.31 -4.89 -15.58
CA PHE A 145 6.24 -5.26 -16.64
C PHE A 145 5.54 -5.90 -17.83
N LYS A 146 4.57 -6.80 -17.60
CA LYS A 146 3.75 -7.38 -18.68
C LYS A 146 3.02 -6.29 -19.49
N TRP A 147 2.47 -5.28 -18.80
CA TRP A 147 1.85 -4.14 -19.48
C TRP A 147 2.87 -3.40 -20.36
N PHE A 148 4.02 -3.02 -19.80
CA PHE A 148 5.04 -2.33 -20.59
C PHE A 148 5.52 -3.16 -21.79
N GLU A 149 5.80 -4.45 -21.61
CA GLU A 149 6.23 -5.34 -22.69
C GLU A 149 5.20 -5.40 -23.83
N SER A 150 3.90 -5.38 -23.52
CA SER A 150 2.84 -5.39 -24.54
C SER A 150 2.72 -4.09 -25.36
N HIS A 151 3.34 -2.98 -24.92
CA HIS A 151 3.25 -1.66 -25.54
C HIS A 151 4.58 -1.13 -26.11
N MET A 152 5.68 -1.89 -25.94
CA MET A 152 7.01 -1.55 -26.48
C MET A 152 7.32 -2.25 -27.83
N ALA A 153 6.37 -2.98 -28.39
CA ALA A 153 6.52 -3.76 -29.64
C ALA A 153 6.11 -3.01 -30.91
#